data_AF-A0A542FUD1-F1
#
_entry.id   AF-A0A542FUD1-F1
#
_cell.length_a   1.000
_cell.length_b   1.000
_cell.length_c   1.000
_cell.angle_alpha   90.00
_cell.angle_beta   90.00
_cell.angle_gamma   90.00
#
_symmetry.space_group_name_H-M   'P 1'
#
loop_
_entity.id
_entity.type
_entity.pdbx_description
1 polymer ?
#
loop_
_entity_poly.entity_id
_entity_poly.type
_entity_poly.pdbx_seq_one_letter_code
_entity_poly.pdbx_strand_id
1 'polypeptide(L)'
;MLQGLTGWHFLIILAVILLLFGAAKLPALAKSMGQSARAFKGEMKAMKAEDAPAATTVAPAAAAPAPLQTVAPTTAPEHADATTPR
;
A
#
# COMPACT_ATOMS: atom_id res chain seq x y z
N MET A 1 -11.22 19.92 36.67
CA MET A 1 -10.22 19.01 37.26
C MET A 1 -9.66 18.02 36.22
N LEU A 2 -9.27 18.49 35.02
CA LEU A 2 -8.80 17.63 33.92
C LEU A 2 -7.54 18.19 33.23
N GLN A 3 -6.87 19.15 33.87
CA GLN A 3 -5.76 19.92 33.28
C GLN A 3 -4.39 19.29 33.54
N GLY A 4 -4.36 17.98 33.84
CA GLY A 4 -3.17 17.20 34.18
C GLY A 4 -2.75 16.17 33.13
N LEU A 5 -3.52 16.01 32.04
CA LEU A 5 -3.14 15.15 30.90
C LEU A 5 -2.11 15.90 30.04
N THR A 6 -0.97 16.17 30.66
CA THR A 6 0.26 16.59 30.01
C THR A 6 0.51 15.62 28.86
N GLY A 7 0.50 16.10 27.62
CA GLY A 7 0.86 15.32 26.43
C GLY A 7 2.23 14.63 26.56
N TRP A 8 3.03 15.04 27.55
CA TRP A 8 4.23 14.35 28.00
C TRP A 8 4.01 12.87 28.38
N HIS A 9 2.87 12.51 28.97
CA HIS A 9 2.55 11.11 29.28
C HIS A 9 2.46 10.25 28.02
N PHE A 10 1.90 10.77 26.93
CA PHE A 10 1.85 10.06 25.66
C PHE A 10 3.25 9.80 25.08
N LEU A 11 4.18 10.74 25.23
CA LEU A 11 5.57 10.53 24.82
C LEU A 11 6.25 9.41 25.63
N ILE A 12 5.99 9.33 26.93
CA ILE A 12 6.52 8.26 27.79
C ILE A 12 5.97 6.90 27.37
N ILE A 13 4.66 6.80 27.14
CA ILE A 13 4.01 5.55 26.69
C ILE A 13 4.57 5.14 25.32
N LEU A 14 4.69 6.10 24.40
CA LEU A 14 5.29 5.85 23.08
C LEU A 14 6.73 5.35 23.22
N ALA A 15 7.53 5.96 24.10
CA ALA A 15 8.91 5.52 24.36
C ALA A 15 8.96 4.08 24.90
N VAL A 16 8.07 3.70 25.83
CA VAL A 16 7.99 2.32 26.35
C VAL A 16 7.60 1.33 25.24
N ILE A 17 6.63 1.67 24.39
CA ILE A 17 6.23 0.82 23.26
C ILE A 17 7.39 0.70 22.26
N LEU A 18 8.11 1.77 21.95
CA LEU A 18 9.31 1.72 21.10
C LEU A 18 10.40 0.84 21.70
N LEU A 19 10.54 0.81 23.04
CA LEU A 19 11.53 -0.02 23.71
C LEU A 19 11.17 -1.51 23.66
N LEU A 20 9.89 -1.85 23.79
CA LEU A 20 9.39 -3.23 23.73
C LEU A 20 9.33 -3.77 22.30
N PHE A 21 8.78 -2.99 21.37
CA PHE A 21 8.55 -3.42 19.99
C PHE A 21 9.71 -3.06 19.06
N GLY A 22 10.48 -2.03 19.38
CA GLY A 22 11.54 -1.49 18.52
C GLY A 22 11.04 -0.40 17.56
N ALA A 23 11.92 0.54 17.20
CA ALA A 23 11.62 1.65 16.30
C ALA A 23 11.20 1.22 14.88
N ALA A 24 11.62 0.03 14.42
CA ALA A 24 11.29 -0.48 13.09
C ALA A 24 9.94 -1.22 13.02
N LYS A 25 9.43 -1.76 14.14
CA LYS A 25 8.22 -2.61 14.13
C LYS A 25 6.92 -1.81 14.25
N LEU A 26 6.94 -0.70 15.00
CA LEU A 26 5.80 0.21 15.07
C LEU A 26 5.36 0.75 13.69
N PRO A 27 6.26 1.33 12.85
CA PRO A 27 5.87 1.82 11.54
C PRO A 27 5.47 0.69 10.59
N ALA A 28 6.08 -0.48 10.69
CA ALA A 28 5.72 -1.64 9.88
C ALA A 28 4.29 -2.13 10.20
N LEU A 29 3.94 -2.24 11.48
CA LEU A 29 2.59 -2.62 11.94
C LEU A 29 1.55 -1.54 11.59
N ALA A 30 1.89 -0.26 11.78
CA ALA A 30 1.03 0.85 11.37
C ALA A 30 0.77 0.84 9.87
N LYS A 31 1.79 0.52 9.05
CA LYS A 31 1.65 0.45 7.59
C LYS A 31 0.75 -0.70 7.15
N SER A 32 0.88 -1.90 7.75
CA SER A 32 0.01 -3.03 7.39
C SER A 32 -1.43 -2.83 7.90
N MET A 33 -1.62 -2.41 9.15
CA MET A 33 -2.95 -2.09 9.69
C MET A 33 -3.61 -0.94 8.95
N GLY A 34 -2.83 0.07 8.55
CA GLY A 34 -3.33 1.21 7.76
C GLY A 34 -3.83 0.82 6.38
N GLN A 35 -3.18 -0.15 5.72
CA GLN A 35 -3.63 -0.69 4.44
C GLN A 35 -4.97 -1.43 4.57
N SER A 36 -5.11 -2.31 5.58
CA SER A 36 -6.37 -3.00 5.86
C SER A 36 -7.49 -2.03 6.25
N ALA A 37 -7.20 -1.05 7.11
CA ALA A 37 -8.17 -0.04 7.51
C ALA A 37 -8.62 0.85 6.34
N ARG A 38 -7.74 1.13 5.37
CA ARG A 38 -8.07 1.93 4.18
C ARG A 38 -8.99 1.17 3.22
N ALA A 39 -8.75 -0.12 3.00
CA ALA A 39 -9.63 -0.98 2.23
C ALA A 39 -11.03 -1.03 2.86
N PHE A 40 -11.09 -1.33 4.15
CA PHE A 40 -12.34 -1.37 4.91
C PHE A 40 -13.08 -0.03 4.92
N LYS A 41 -12.37 1.10 5.11
CA LYS A 41 -12.95 2.45 5.07
C LYS A 41 -13.51 2.78 3.69
N GLY A 42 -12.87 2.32 2.62
CA GLY A 42 -13.32 2.49 1.23
C GLY A 42 -14.65 1.78 0.98
N GLU A 43 -14.73 0.51 1.35
CA GLU A 43 -15.97 -0.29 1.29
C GLU A 43 -17.07 0.32 2.17
N MET A 44 -16.76 0.70 3.42
CA MET A 44 -17.71 1.39 4.31
C MET A 44 -18.13 2.77 3.82
N LYS A 45 -17.37 3.42 2.94
CA LYS A 45 -17.72 4.73 2.38
C LYS A 45 -18.61 4.56 1.15
N ALA A 46 -18.38 3.54 0.33
CA ALA A 46 -19.27 3.16 -0.77
C ALA A 46 -20.67 2.83 -0.24
N MET A 47 -20.75 1.96 0.77
CA MET A 47 -22.02 1.55 1.38
C MET A 47 -22.80 2.71 2.02
N LYS A 48 -22.10 3.75 2.50
CA LYS A 48 -22.71 4.96 3.08
C LYS A 48 -23.01 6.05 2.04
N ALA A 49 -22.38 5.98 0.86
CA ALA A 49 -22.63 6.87 -0.26
C ALA A 49 -23.80 6.34 -1.12
N GLU A 50 -24.09 5.05 -1.10
CA GLU A 50 -25.27 4.46 -1.74
C GLU A 50 -26.59 4.85 -1.05
N ASP A 51 -26.52 5.39 0.17
CA ASP A 51 -27.67 5.89 0.96
C ASP A 51 -27.85 7.44 0.87
N ALA A 52 -26.98 8.16 0.15
CA ALA A 52 -27.05 9.63 0.03
C ALA A 52 -26.76 10.10 -1.42
N PRO A 53 -27.48 11.12 -1.96
CA PRO A 53 -27.30 11.53 -3.35
C PRO A 53 -25.88 12.07 -3.60
N ALA A 54 -25.31 11.60 -4.69
CA ALA A 54 -23.90 11.66 -5.06
C ALA A 54 -23.25 13.04 -4.93
N ALA A 55 -22.14 13.11 -4.18
CA ALA A 55 -21.16 14.19 -4.27
C ALA A 55 -19.87 13.65 -4.92
N THR A 56 -19.70 13.99 -6.20
CA THR A 56 -18.50 13.86 -7.00
C THR A 56 -17.25 14.21 -6.19
N THR A 57 -16.36 13.23 -5.97
CA THR A 57 -15.01 13.49 -5.48
C THR A 57 -14.04 13.13 -6.60
N VAL A 58 -13.52 14.18 -7.23
CA VAL A 58 -12.39 14.17 -8.17
C VAL A 58 -11.24 13.30 -7.63
N ALA A 59 -10.83 12.33 -8.45
CA ALA A 59 -9.64 11.53 -8.23
C ALA A 59 -8.38 12.40 -8.43
N PRO A 60 -7.40 12.40 -7.52
CA PRO A 60 -6.08 12.91 -7.83
C PRO A 60 -5.42 11.94 -8.80
N ALA A 61 -5.35 12.32 -10.07
CA ALA A 61 -4.37 11.77 -10.99
C ALA A 61 -2.97 12.18 -10.50
N ALA A 62 -2.26 11.25 -9.87
CA ALA A 62 -0.85 11.44 -9.53
C ALA A 62 -0.09 10.12 -9.69
N ALA A 63 0.63 10.04 -10.82
CA ALA A 63 1.80 9.21 -11.11
C ALA A 63 1.62 7.68 -11.10
N ALA A 64 1.16 7.15 -12.25
CA ALA A 64 1.65 5.86 -12.73
C ALA A 64 3.02 6.07 -13.38
N PRO A 65 4.13 5.48 -12.89
CA PRO A 65 5.28 5.26 -13.75
C PRO A 65 4.83 4.30 -14.85
N ALA A 66 4.86 4.77 -16.10
CA ALA A 66 4.56 3.97 -17.26
C ALA A 66 5.32 2.65 -17.21
N PRO A 67 4.67 1.49 -17.42
CA PRO A 67 5.40 0.26 -17.66
C PRO A 67 6.19 0.48 -18.94
N LEU A 68 7.52 0.51 -18.82
CA LEU A 68 8.41 0.37 -19.97
C LEU A 68 8.08 -0.98 -20.59
N GLN A 69 7.29 -0.93 -21.65
CA GLN A 69 7.05 -2.03 -22.56
C GLN A 69 8.41 -2.41 -23.16
N THR A 70 9.10 -3.36 -22.52
CA THR A 70 10.14 -4.13 -23.20
C THR A 70 9.41 -5.12 -24.10
N VAL A 71 9.01 -4.62 -25.27
CA VAL A 71 8.84 -5.46 -26.45
C VAL A 71 10.24 -5.86 -26.90
N ALA A 72 10.74 -6.96 -26.35
CA ALA A 72 11.86 -7.70 -26.93
C ALA A 72 11.29 -8.91 -27.68
N PRO A 73 11.70 -9.11 -28.94
CA PRO A 73 10.95 -9.82 -29.96
C PRO A 73 10.92 -11.34 -29.77
N THR A 74 9.80 -11.92 -30.18
CA THR A 74 9.68 -13.28 -30.72
C THR A 74 10.96 -13.68 -31.46
N THR A 75 11.73 -14.58 -30.85
CA THR A 75 12.68 -15.44 -31.55
C THR A 75 12.14 -16.86 -31.47
N ALA A 76 11.20 -17.14 -32.36
CA ALA A 76 10.92 -18.47 -32.88
C ALA A 76 10.50 -18.24 -34.33
N PRO A 77 10.98 -18.98 -35.35
CA PRO A 77 11.56 -20.33 -35.29
C PRO A 77 12.86 -20.48 -36.11
N GLU A 78 13.83 -21.29 -35.67
CA GLU A 78 14.89 -21.77 -36.58
C GLU A 78 14.88 -23.30 -36.57
N HIS A 79 14.03 -23.84 -37.44
CA HIS A 79 14.29 -25.15 -38.04
C HIS A 79 15.56 -25.01 -38.88
N ALA A 80 16.69 -25.47 -38.33
CA ALA A 80 17.86 -25.84 -39.13
C ALA A 80 17.93 -27.36 -39.18
N ASP A 81 17.25 -27.89 -40.21
CA ASP A 81 17.65 -29.11 -40.88
C ASP A 81 19.14 -28.98 -41.28
N ALA A 82 20.01 -29.77 -40.68
CA ALA A 82 21.34 -30.09 -41.20
C ALA A 82 22.03 -31.18 -40.35
N THR A 83 21.97 -32.42 -40.86
CA THR A 83 23.20 -33.10 -41.31
C THR A 83 24.27 -33.49 -40.25
N THR A 84 24.38 -34.81 -40.00
CA THR A 84 25.67 -35.59 -39.98
C THR A 84 26.34 -35.81 -38.61
N PRO A 85 27.22 -36.83 -38.40
CA PRO A 85 27.09 -38.30 -38.50
C PRO A 85 27.67 -39.07 -37.26
N ARG A 86 27.18 -40.27 -36.95
CA ARG A 86 27.95 -41.49 -36.61
C ARG A 86 27.08 -42.55 -35.94
#